data_AF-A0A730DR63-F1
#
_entry.id   AF-A0A730DR63-F1
#
_cell.length_a   1.000
_cell.length_b   1.000
_cell.length_c   1.000
_cell.angle_alpha   90.00
_cell.angle_beta   90.00
_cell.angle_gamma   90.00
#
_symmetry.space_group_name_H-M   'P 1'
#
loop_
_entity.id
_entity.type
_entity.pdbx_description
1 polymer ?
#
loop_
_entity_poly.entity_id
_entity_poly.type
_entity_poly.pdbx_seq_one_letter_code
_entity_poly.pdbx_strand_id
1 'polypeptide(L)'
;MISDKDRQQAETTGLVTARDLRRVFWRSFQMEFSWNYERQMNLAFVYTLIPVLKKLYSRKEDLAEALKRHLAFFNTTPHIVTLILGITVAMEEKNSQQKEMDASSIDNVKASLMGPLAGIGDSFFWGTLRLIATGIGTSLALKGNILGPILFLLVFNVPHILARWFFTRWG
;
A
#
# COMPACT_ATOMS: atom_id res chain seq x y z
N MET A 1 -15.85 -7.69 -37.12
CA MET A 1 -15.73 -6.59 -36.14
C MET A 1 -15.83 -7.22 -34.77
N ILE A 2 -14.73 -7.27 -34.02
CA ILE A 2 -14.75 -7.71 -32.62
C ILE A 2 -15.47 -6.61 -31.82
N SER A 3 -16.44 -6.97 -30.99
CA SER A 3 -17.28 -6.03 -30.23
C SER A 3 -16.42 -5.25 -29.24
N ASP A 4 -16.72 -3.97 -28.98
CA ASP A 4 -16.02 -3.18 -27.94
C ASP A 4 -16.14 -3.81 -26.54
N LYS A 5 -17.18 -4.65 -26.32
CA LYS A 5 -17.29 -5.48 -25.11
C LYS A 5 -16.21 -6.56 -25.04
N ASP A 6 -15.84 -7.17 -26.16
CA ASP A 6 -14.79 -8.19 -26.20
C ASP A 6 -13.38 -7.56 -26.01
N ARG A 7 -13.21 -6.29 -26.41
CA ARG A 7 -11.99 -5.50 -26.09
C ARG A 7 -11.91 -5.14 -24.61
N GLN A 8 -13.01 -4.69 -24.01
CA GLN A 8 -13.08 -4.43 -22.55
C GLN A 8 -12.92 -5.71 -21.71
N GLN A 9 -13.39 -6.85 -22.22
CA GLN A 9 -13.28 -8.14 -21.54
C GLN A 9 -11.87 -8.76 -21.66
N ALA A 10 -11.12 -8.42 -22.72
CA ALA A 10 -9.71 -8.75 -22.86
C ALA A 10 -8.80 -7.84 -21.99
N GLU A 11 -9.17 -6.56 -21.79
CA GLU A 11 -8.47 -5.64 -20.88
C GLU A 11 -8.57 -6.03 -19.39
N THR A 12 -9.54 -6.88 -19.02
CA THR A 12 -9.85 -7.21 -17.62
C THR A 12 -9.28 -8.54 -17.12
N THR A 13 -8.59 -9.32 -17.97
CA THR A 13 -7.82 -10.49 -17.49
C THR A 13 -6.40 -10.07 -17.13
N GLY A 14 -6.28 -9.36 -16.01
CA GLY A 14 -5.00 -8.92 -15.46
C GLY A 14 -4.00 -10.06 -15.28
N LEU A 15 -2.76 -9.81 -15.69
CA LEU A 15 -1.59 -10.59 -15.30
C LEU A 15 -1.45 -10.65 -13.78
N VAL A 16 -1.89 -9.63 -13.03
CA VAL A 16 -1.86 -9.60 -11.57
C VAL A 16 -3.03 -10.39 -11.00
N THR A 17 -2.73 -11.37 -10.15
CA THR A 17 -3.76 -12.19 -9.51
C THR A 17 -4.10 -11.71 -8.10
N ALA A 18 -5.24 -12.14 -7.56
CA ALA A 18 -5.58 -11.93 -6.15
C ALA A 18 -4.53 -12.53 -5.18
N ARG A 19 -3.75 -13.54 -5.61
CA ARG A 19 -2.64 -14.08 -4.81
C ARG A 19 -1.48 -13.10 -4.73
N ASP A 20 -1.24 -12.34 -5.80
CA ASP A 20 -0.18 -11.33 -5.85
C ASP A 20 -0.55 -10.13 -4.97
N LEU A 21 -1.81 -9.68 -5.00
CA LEU A 21 -2.31 -8.65 -4.07
C LEU A 21 -2.22 -9.10 -2.60
N ARG A 22 -2.47 -10.38 -2.29
CA ARG A 22 -2.23 -10.90 -0.93
C ARG A 22 -0.76 -10.85 -0.52
N ARG A 23 0.18 -11.08 -1.45
CA ARG A 23 1.61 -10.92 -1.16
C ARG A 23 1.96 -9.46 -0.89
N VAL A 24 1.40 -8.54 -1.67
CA VAL A 24 1.53 -7.08 -1.45
C VAL A 24 1.01 -6.70 -0.07
N PHE A 25 -0.18 -7.17 0.32
CA PHE A 25 -0.74 -6.97 1.65
C PHE A 25 0.23 -7.41 2.76
N TRP A 26 0.71 -8.65 2.72
CA TRP A 26 1.60 -9.16 3.76
C TRP A 26 2.96 -8.45 3.79
N ARG A 27 3.52 -8.11 2.62
CA ARG A 27 4.79 -7.37 2.54
C ARG A 27 4.69 -5.92 3.00
N SER A 28 3.51 -5.31 2.89
CA SER A 28 3.29 -3.94 3.38
C SER A 28 3.44 -3.80 4.90
N PHE A 29 3.47 -4.88 5.69
CA PHE A 29 3.76 -4.81 7.15
C PHE A 29 5.19 -4.39 7.45
N GLN A 30 6.08 -4.44 6.46
CA GLN A 30 7.45 -3.96 6.62
C GLN A 30 7.60 -2.48 6.26
N MET A 31 6.51 -1.77 6.01
CA MET A 31 6.55 -0.30 5.88
C MET A 31 7.16 0.30 7.15
N GLU A 32 8.00 1.31 6.97
CA GLU A 32 8.85 1.94 7.99
C GLU A 32 10.07 1.14 8.50
N PHE A 33 10.25 -0.15 8.19
CA PHE A 33 11.43 -0.90 8.66
C PHE A 33 12.75 -0.36 8.11
N SER A 34 12.71 0.23 6.91
CA SER A 34 13.87 0.79 6.21
C SER A 34 13.78 2.31 6.10
N TRP A 35 13.14 2.96 7.08
CA TRP A 35 12.95 4.40 7.08
C TRP A 35 14.29 5.14 7.14
N ASN A 36 14.49 6.13 6.26
CA ASN A 36 15.69 6.96 6.24
C ASN A 36 15.34 8.42 5.94
N TYR A 37 16.21 9.36 6.33
CA TYR A 37 15.91 10.79 6.16
C TYR A 37 15.88 11.27 4.71
N GLU A 38 16.61 10.61 3.80
CA GLU A 38 16.72 11.04 2.41
C GLU A 38 15.42 10.73 1.63
N ARG A 39 14.86 9.54 1.82
CA ARG A 39 13.76 9.00 0.99
C ARG A 39 12.64 8.31 1.78
N GLN A 40 12.70 8.39 3.11
CA GLN A 40 11.71 7.88 4.05
C GLN A 40 11.48 6.38 3.86
N MET A 41 10.28 5.92 3.49
CA MET A 41 9.97 4.48 3.42
C MET A 41 9.96 3.90 2.00
N ASN A 42 10.59 4.58 1.03
CA ASN A 42 10.66 4.13 -0.36
C ASN A 42 11.16 2.68 -0.53
N LEU A 43 12.17 2.25 0.24
CA LEU A 43 12.76 0.91 0.13
C LEU A 43 11.75 -0.19 0.50
N ALA A 44 10.95 0.02 1.55
CA ALA A 44 9.87 -0.87 1.93
C ALA A 44 8.75 -0.89 0.87
N PHE A 45 8.49 0.25 0.23
CA PHE A 45 7.56 0.36 -0.89
C PHE A 45 8.02 -0.47 -2.09
N VAL A 46 9.28 -0.33 -2.51
CA VAL A 46 9.86 -1.15 -3.60
C VAL A 46 9.83 -2.63 -3.23
N TYR A 47 10.28 -2.98 -2.02
CA TYR A 47 10.27 -4.36 -1.54
C TYR A 47 8.89 -5.01 -1.66
N THR A 48 7.84 -4.26 -1.32
CA THR A 48 6.45 -4.72 -1.40
C THR A 48 6.04 -5.06 -2.83
N LEU A 49 6.49 -4.26 -3.81
CA LEU A 49 6.14 -4.41 -5.22
C LEU A 49 7.00 -5.42 -5.99
N ILE A 50 8.21 -5.77 -5.53
CA ILE A 50 9.12 -6.71 -6.21
C ILE A 50 8.44 -7.97 -6.80
N PRO A 51 7.54 -8.69 -6.12
CA PRO A 51 6.94 -9.91 -6.66
C PRO A 51 6.05 -9.64 -7.87
N VAL A 52 5.38 -8.49 -7.86
CA VAL A 52 4.51 -8.04 -8.95
C VAL A 52 5.37 -7.56 -10.11
N LEU A 53 6.35 -6.69 -9.85
CA LEU A 53 7.24 -6.16 -10.89
C LEU A 53 8.01 -7.27 -11.62
N LYS A 54 8.50 -8.29 -10.90
CA LYS A 54 9.14 -9.47 -11.50
C LYS A 54 8.21 -10.28 -12.41
N LYS A 55 6.91 -10.22 -12.18
CA LYS A 55 5.89 -10.90 -12.99
C LYS A 55 5.55 -10.09 -14.23
N LEU A 56 5.48 -8.77 -14.11
CA LEU A 56 5.15 -7.85 -15.19
C LEU A 56 6.32 -7.63 -16.17
N TYR A 57 7.55 -7.55 -15.64
CA TYR A 57 8.75 -7.24 -16.42
C TYR A 57 9.70 -8.44 -16.48
N SER A 58 9.72 -9.13 -17.63
CA SER A 58 10.59 -10.29 -17.85
C SER A 58 12.03 -9.93 -18.23
N ARG A 59 12.23 -8.77 -18.88
CA ARG A 59 13.58 -8.27 -19.23
C ARG A 59 14.22 -7.58 -18.03
N LYS A 60 15.51 -7.81 -17.83
CA LYS A 60 16.24 -7.27 -16.66
C LYS A 60 16.30 -5.75 -16.70
N GLU A 61 16.42 -5.18 -17.89
CA GLU A 61 16.49 -3.75 -18.13
C GLU A 61 15.18 -3.07 -17.71
N ASP A 62 14.05 -3.59 -18.16
CA ASP A 62 12.72 -3.06 -17.81
C ASP A 62 12.43 -3.18 -16.31
N LEU A 63 12.80 -4.32 -15.70
CA LEU A 63 12.66 -4.52 -14.26
C LEU A 63 13.52 -3.54 -13.46
N ALA A 64 14.75 -3.28 -13.91
CA ALA A 64 15.64 -2.32 -13.24
C ALA A 64 15.06 -0.90 -13.29
N GLU A 65 14.51 -0.48 -14.43
CA GLU A 65 13.86 0.83 -14.57
C GLU A 65 12.60 0.94 -13.69
N ALA A 66 11.76 -0.10 -13.64
CA ALA A 66 10.60 -0.11 -12.75
C ALA A 66 11.02 -0.03 -11.26
N LEU A 67 12.05 -0.77 -10.84
CA LEU A 67 12.56 -0.70 -9.48
C LEU A 67 13.09 0.69 -9.13
N LYS A 68 13.84 1.33 -10.02
CA LYS A 68 14.37 2.70 -9.83
C LYS A 68 13.26 3.72 -9.64
N ARG A 69 12.17 3.61 -10.41
CA ARG A 69 11.00 4.49 -10.31
C ARG A 69 10.41 4.49 -8.90
N HIS A 70 10.29 3.31 -8.29
CA HIS A 70 9.75 3.21 -6.93
C HIS A 70 10.76 3.58 -5.82
N LEU A 71 12.03 3.84 -6.15
CA LEU A 71 13.03 4.40 -5.23
C LEU A 71 12.92 5.93 -5.06
N ALA A 72 11.97 6.58 -5.73
CA ALA A 72 11.62 7.97 -5.44
C ALA A 72 11.15 8.15 -3.98
N PHE A 73 11.19 9.38 -3.49
CA PHE A 73 10.70 9.72 -2.15
C PHE A 73 9.24 9.26 -1.98
N PHE A 74 8.96 8.58 -0.87
CA PHE A 74 7.60 8.13 -0.57
C PHE A 74 7.37 8.00 0.93
N ASN A 75 6.29 8.62 1.41
CA ASN A 75 5.87 8.52 2.80
C ASN A 75 4.39 8.88 3.03
N THR A 76 3.69 7.99 3.71
CA THR A 76 2.29 8.11 4.06
C THR A 76 2.02 7.22 5.26
N THR A 77 0.86 7.33 5.87
CA THR A 77 0.51 6.52 7.03
C THR A 77 0.49 5.02 6.66
N PRO A 78 1.29 4.16 7.32
CA PRO A 78 1.41 2.74 6.95
C PRO A 78 0.08 1.98 6.98
N HIS A 79 -0.86 2.45 7.79
CA HIS A 79 -2.17 1.83 7.98
C HIS A 79 -3.01 1.81 6.70
N ILE A 80 -2.79 2.79 5.80
CA ILE A 80 -3.59 2.99 4.59
C ILE A 80 -2.76 3.00 3.29
N VAL A 81 -1.44 2.84 3.41
CA VAL A 81 -0.49 2.79 2.28
C VAL A 81 -0.85 1.76 1.21
N THR A 82 -1.59 0.71 1.58
CA THR A 82 -2.01 -0.34 0.64
C THR A 82 -2.94 0.13 -0.45
N LEU A 83 -3.65 1.25 -0.25
CA LEU A 83 -4.44 1.89 -1.32
C LEU A 83 -3.52 2.36 -2.45
N ILE A 84 -2.45 3.09 -2.09
CA ILE A 84 -1.47 3.57 -3.07
C ILE A 84 -0.74 2.39 -3.72
N LEU A 85 -0.41 1.35 -2.96
CA LEU A 85 0.21 0.14 -3.50
C LEU A 85 -0.69 -0.56 -4.52
N GLY A 86 -1.99 -0.72 -4.24
CA GLY A 86 -2.95 -1.32 -5.17
C GLY A 86 -3.05 -0.54 -6.48
N ILE A 87 -3.23 0.78 -6.38
CA ILE A 87 -3.27 1.67 -7.54
C ILE A 87 -1.96 1.60 -8.33
N THR A 88 -0.83 1.59 -7.64
CA THR A 88 0.49 1.47 -8.27
C THR A 88 0.64 0.14 -9.01
N VAL A 89 0.17 -0.96 -8.44
CA VAL A 89 0.17 -2.28 -9.08
C VAL A 89 -0.66 -2.27 -10.36
N ALA A 90 -1.86 -1.69 -10.32
CA ALA A 90 -2.74 -1.58 -11.48
C ALA A 90 -2.12 -0.71 -12.59
N MET A 91 -1.47 0.40 -12.21
CA MET A 91 -0.77 1.26 -13.15
C MET A 91 0.46 0.58 -13.76
N GLU A 92 1.28 -0.11 -12.97
CA GLU A 92 2.44 -0.86 -13.46
C GLU A 92 2.01 -1.99 -14.40
N GLU A 93 0.89 -2.66 -14.10
CA GLU A 93 0.31 -3.66 -15.00
C GLU A 93 -0.08 -3.04 -16.34
N LYS A 94 -0.79 -1.91 -16.33
CA LYS A 94 -1.13 -1.17 -17.55
C LYS A 94 0.12 -0.71 -18.31
N ASN A 95 1.15 -0.24 -17.60
CA ASN A 95 2.43 0.17 -18.18
C ASN A 95 3.13 -1.00 -18.90
N SER A 96 3.10 -2.19 -18.31
CA SER A 96 3.73 -3.38 -18.89
C SER A 96 3.07 -3.84 -20.19
N GLN A 97 1.78 -3.55 -20.36
CA GLN A 97 0.98 -3.93 -21.53
C GLN A 97 0.96 -2.82 -22.60
N GLN A 98 0.92 -1.56 -22.19
CA GLN A 98 0.80 -0.39 -23.07
C GLN A 98 2.12 0.37 -23.11
N LYS A 99 2.93 0.11 -24.15
CA LYS A 99 4.25 0.75 -24.36
C LYS A 99 4.21 2.28 -24.50
N GLU A 100 3.04 2.86 -24.73
CA GLU A 100 2.86 4.31 -24.90
C GLU A 100 2.52 5.05 -23.59
N MET A 101 2.29 4.32 -22.49
CA MET A 101 2.00 4.99 -21.22
C MET A 101 3.25 5.70 -20.69
N ASP A 102 3.11 6.98 -20.36
CA ASP A 102 4.18 7.70 -19.70
C ASP A 102 4.36 7.17 -18.28
N ALA A 103 5.45 6.45 -18.06
CA ALA A 103 5.75 5.84 -16.79
C ALA A 103 6.04 6.87 -15.67
N SER A 104 6.26 8.15 -16.00
CA SER A 104 6.31 9.23 -15.01
C SER A 104 4.96 9.48 -14.33
N SER A 105 3.86 9.11 -14.99
CA SER A 105 2.50 9.22 -14.46
C SER A 105 2.30 8.38 -13.19
N ILE A 106 3.01 7.26 -13.08
CA ILE A 106 2.96 6.38 -11.89
C ILE A 106 3.54 7.12 -10.68
N ASP A 107 4.66 7.84 -10.86
CA ASP A 107 5.25 8.66 -9.79
C ASP A 107 4.37 9.84 -9.42
N ASN A 108 3.79 10.50 -10.41
CA ASN A 108 2.89 11.64 -10.20
C ASN A 108 1.65 11.25 -9.39
N VAL A 109 1.05 10.08 -9.69
CA VAL A 109 -0.10 9.57 -8.92
C VAL A 109 0.30 9.20 -7.49
N LYS A 110 1.46 8.54 -7.29
CA LYS A 110 1.95 8.25 -5.94
C LYS A 110 2.17 9.54 -5.15
N ALA A 111 2.84 10.53 -5.75
CA ALA A 111 3.16 11.80 -5.10
C ALA A 111 1.91 12.61 -4.75
N SER A 112 0.91 12.63 -5.65
CA SER A 112 -0.34 13.37 -5.42
C SER A 112 -1.20 12.74 -4.32
N LEU A 113 -1.19 11.40 -4.19
CA LEU A 113 -1.93 10.68 -3.15
C LEU A 113 -1.21 10.68 -1.80
N MET A 114 0.12 10.79 -1.81
CA MET A 114 0.96 10.71 -0.62
C MET A 114 0.53 11.70 0.47
N GLY A 115 0.39 12.98 0.12
CA GLY A 115 0.05 14.06 1.06
C GLY A 115 -1.35 13.94 1.67
N PRO A 116 -2.43 13.87 0.86
CA PRO A 116 -3.79 13.74 1.37
C PRO A 116 -3.99 12.48 2.22
N LEU A 117 -3.48 11.33 1.78
CA LEU A 117 -3.60 10.09 2.55
C LEU A 117 -2.76 10.13 3.83
N ALA A 118 -1.57 10.73 3.82
CA ALA A 118 -0.81 10.95 5.05
C ALA A 118 -1.60 11.78 6.06
N GLY A 119 -2.17 12.92 5.63
CA GLY A 119 -2.94 13.79 6.52
C GLY A 119 -4.16 13.11 7.13
N ILE A 120 -4.93 12.36 6.32
CA ILE A 120 -6.10 11.60 6.80
C ILE A 120 -5.68 10.46 7.73
N GLY A 121 -4.69 9.67 7.30
CA GLY A 121 -4.22 8.52 8.05
C GLY A 121 -3.62 8.91 9.39
N ASP A 122 -2.82 9.97 9.44
CA ASP A 122 -2.17 10.42 10.67
C ASP A 122 -3.20 10.97 11.66
N SER A 123 -4.15 11.77 11.19
CA SER A 123 -5.24 12.30 12.03
C SER A 123 -6.10 11.18 12.62
N PHE A 124 -6.42 10.16 11.81
CA PHE A 124 -7.28 9.07 12.24
C PHE A 124 -6.54 8.04 13.10
N PHE A 125 -5.48 7.42 12.60
CA PHE A 125 -4.80 6.30 13.29
C PHE A 125 -3.95 6.80 14.46
N TRP A 126 -3.09 7.80 14.22
CA TRP A 126 -2.20 8.30 15.26
C TRP A 126 -2.89 9.29 16.19
N GLY A 127 -3.68 10.21 15.64
CA GLY A 127 -4.38 11.23 16.40
C GLY A 127 -5.58 10.68 17.18
N THR A 128 -6.48 9.98 16.52
CA THR A 128 -7.79 9.64 17.14
C THR A 128 -7.80 8.24 17.74
N LEU A 129 -7.57 7.22 16.91
CA LEU A 129 -7.73 5.81 17.28
C LEU A 129 -6.74 5.41 18.38
N ARG A 130 -5.48 5.80 18.26
CA ARG A 130 -4.45 5.50 19.28
C ARG A 130 -4.77 6.15 20.62
N LEU A 131 -5.26 7.40 20.63
CA LEU A 131 -5.64 8.09 21.87
C LEU A 131 -6.83 7.39 22.54
N ILE A 132 -7.85 7.02 21.78
CA ILE A 132 -9.02 6.28 22.31
C ILE A 132 -8.57 4.91 22.87
N ALA A 133 -7.79 4.15 22.11
CA ALA A 133 -7.27 2.85 22.54
C ALA A 133 -6.45 2.98 23.83
N THR A 134 -5.59 4.01 23.91
CA THR A 134 -4.75 4.28 25.09
C THR A 134 -5.60 4.66 26.30
N GLY A 135 -6.63 5.50 26.11
CA GLY A 135 -7.56 5.90 27.18
C GLY A 135 -8.30 4.70 27.76
N ILE A 136 -8.89 3.86 26.90
CA ILE A 136 -9.58 2.64 27.32
C ILE A 136 -8.61 1.68 28.03
N GLY A 137 -7.46 1.40 27.40
CA GLY A 137 -6.48 0.46 27.95
C GLY A 137 -5.92 0.90 29.29
N THR A 138 -5.53 2.17 29.42
CA THR A 138 -5.00 2.74 30.66
C THR A 138 -6.05 2.74 31.77
N SER A 139 -7.31 3.08 31.46
CA SER A 139 -8.39 3.14 32.48
C SER A 139 -8.64 1.79 33.19
N LEU A 140 -8.41 0.68 32.48
CA LEU A 140 -8.55 -0.68 33.00
C LEU A 140 -7.25 -1.19 33.62
N ALA A 141 -6.10 -0.88 33.00
CA ALA A 141 -4.79 -1.29 33.49
C ALA A 141 -4.46 -0.66 34.85
N LEU A 142 -4.82 0.60 35.07
CA LEU A 142 -4.67 1.28 36.37
C LEU A 142 -5.45 0.60 37.51
N LYS A 143 -6.50 -0.17 37.17
CA LYS A 143 -7.28 -0.96 38.13
C LYS A 143 -6.73 -2.40 38.30
N GLY A 144 -5.56 -2.70 37.74
CA GLY A 144 -4.94 -4.02 37.76
C GLY A 144 -5.59 -5.03 36.81
N ASN A 145 -6.46 -4.60 35.89
CA ASN A 145 -7.15 -5.50 34.97
C ASN A 145 -6.31 -5.78 33.71
N ILE A 146 -5.97 -7.05 33.48
CA ILE A 146 -5.21 -7.51 32.30
C ILE A 146 -5.93 -7.25 30.98
N LEU A 147 -7.25 -7.03 31.00
CA LEU A 147 -8.00 -6.63 29.81
C LEU A 147 -7.58 -5.27 29.27
N GLY A 148 -6.96 -4.39 30.08
CA GLY A 148 -6.46 -3.10 29.63
C GLY A 148 -5.50 -3.19 28.43
N PRO A 149 -4.33 -3.84 28.57
CA PRO A 149 -3.39 -4.01 27.45
C PRO A 149 -3.98 -4.84 26.30
N ILE A 150 -4.82 -5.84 26.58
CA ILE A 150 -5.46 -6.66 25.53
C ILE A 150 -6.41 -5.80 24.67
N LEU A 151 -7.26 -5.00 25.31
CA LEU A 151 -8.19 -4.12 24.60
C LEU A 151 -7.47 -3.01 23.85
N PHE A 152 -6.38 -2.46 24.39
CA PHE A 152 -5.54 -1.53 23.65
C PHE A 152 -5.07 -2.16 22.32
N LEU A 153 -4.53 -3.37 22.38
CA LEU A 153 -4.04 -4.08 21.20
C LEU A 153 -5.18 -4.33 20.20
N LEU A 154 -6.35 -4.77 20.65
CA LEU A 154 -7.48 -5.06 19.78
C LEU A 154 -8.07 -3.80 19.15
N VAL A 155 -8.36 -2.77 19.95
CA VAL A 155 -8.98 -1.52 19.47
C VAL A 155 -8.06 -0.81 18.47
N PHE A 156 -6.74 -0.87 18.67
CA PHE A 156 -5.79 -0.26 17.74
C PHE A 156 -5.54 -1.13 16.50
N ASN A 157 -5.29 -2.43 16.65
CA ASN A 157 -4.85 -3.28 15.52
C ASN A 157 -5.98 -3.80 14.65
N VAL A 158 -7.19 -4.01 15.18
CA VAL A 158 -8.30 -4.54 14.36
C VAL A 158 -8.69 -3.55 13.26
N PRO A 159 -8.98 -2.26 13.53
CA PRO A 159 -9.28 -1.30 12.47
C PRO A 159 -8.10 -1.10 11.51
N HIS A 160 -6.87 -1.13 12.03
CA HIS A 160 -5.65 -1.07 11.22
C HIS A 160 -5.59 -2.18 10.17
N ILE A 161 -5.71 -3.44 10.59
CA ILE A 161 -5.61 -4.60 9.70
C ILE A 161 -6.77 -4.61 8.69
N LEU A 162 -7.98 -4.24 9.13
CA LEU A 162 -9.15 -4.13 8.25
C LEU A 162 -8.96 -3.07 7.17
N ALA A 163 -8.60 -1.84 7.56
CA ALA A 163 -8.36 -0.75 6.61
C ALA A 163 -7.31 -1.16 5.56
N ARG A 164 -6.20 -1.73 6.03
CA ARG A 164 -5.13 -2.21 5.16
C ARG A 164 -5.61 -3.28 4.18
N TRP A 165 -6.43 -4.24 4.63
CA TRP A 165 -6.95 -5.32 3.80
C TRP A 165 -7.92 -4.80 2.72
N PHE A 166 -8.88 -3.96 3.10
CA PHE A 166 -9.84 -3.39 2.16
C PHE A 166 -9.15 -2.50 1.12
N PHE A 167 -8.21 -1.67 1.54
CA PHE A 167 -7.46 -0.81 0.63
C PHE A 167 -6.54 -1.56 -0.32
N THR A 168 -6.03 -2.74 0.05
CA THR A 168 -5.28 -3.58 -0.90
C THR A 168 -6.18 -4.15 -2.01
N ARG A 169 -7.49 -4.26 -1.76
CA ARG A 169 -8.45 -4.80 -2.73
C ARG A 169 -9.15 -3.73 -3.56
N TRP A 170 -9.29 -2.53 -3.02
CA TRP A 170 -9.98 -1.42 -3.66
C TRP A 170 -9.05 -0.48 -4.44
N GLY A 171 -7.76 -0.44 -4.09
CA GLY A 171 -6.74 0.21 -4.90
C GLY A 171 -6.35 -0.66 -6.08
#